data_AF-A0A6A0HBC4-F1
#
_entry.id   AF-A0A6A0HBC4-F1
#
_cell.length_a   1.000
_cell.length_b   1.000
_cell.length_c   1.000
_cell.angle_alpha   90.00
_cell.angle_beta   90.00
_cell.angle_gamma   90.00
#
_symmetry.space_group_name_H-M   'P 1'
#
loop_
_entity.id
_entity.type
_entity.pdbx_description
1 polymer ?
#
loop_
_entity_poly.entity_id
_entity_poly.type
_entity_poly.pdbx_seq_one_letter_code
_entity_poly.pdbx_strand_id
1 'polypeptide(L)'
;MAGVLAVLAAARKAVATLDDSIAQDWTVFTSCLDLINTAGVVLQAVEECDECLERAFSAAEICWSLQPFKLSAPALLPLAEVATTKNYLQQIIESGGVLSDSLTKAREECRSCVTVGLQTISAPLQTHLKPVPSLPLWTSKLPHTLSSAFSPQEYVTQMGQYLLTLPQHLEPLLVSPSPALNRALQQVAPDHSKHAGQRAVSESEVSAADFLIGRVAQKTCQMFADAVLRIPMLEQHAHSQLITDIEYICNILA
;
A
#
# COMPACT_ATOMS: atom_id res chain seq x y z
N MET A 1 -20.54 8.92 -4.57
CA MET A 1 -19.20 8.60 -4.00
C MET A 1 -19.25 8.02 -2.60
N ALA A 2 -19.99 8.63 -1.64
CA ALA A 2 -20.02 8.17 -0.25
C ALA A 2 -20.33 6.68 -0.05
N GLY A 3 -21.25 6.10 -0.84
CA GLY A 3 -21.57 4.67 -0.77
C GLY A 3 -20.44 3.74 -1.19
N VAL A 4 -19.72 4.06 -2.27
CA VAL A 4 -18.60 3.22 -2.77
C VAL A 4 -17.42 3.26 -1.80
N LEU A 5 -17.09 4.45 -1.28
CA LEU A 5 -16.03 4.58 -0.27
C LEU A 5 -16.41 3.87 1.05
N ALA A 6 -17.68 3.88 1.44
CA ALA A 6 -18.13 3.13 2.62
C ALA A 6 -17.99 1.61 2.44
N VAL A 7 -18.27 1.08 1.25
CA VAL A 7 -18.06 -0.35 0.93
C VAL A 7 -16.58 -0.70 0.96
N LEU A 8 -15.71 0.14 0.38
CA LEU A 8 -14.25 -0.04 0.48
C LEU A 8 -13.76 0.00 1.93
N ALA A 9 -14.25 0.94 2.73
CA ALA A 9 -13.90 1.04 4.14
C ALA A 9 -14.34 -0.20 4.94
N ALA A 10 -15.51 -0.77 4.62
CA ALA A 10 -15.98 -2.02 5.21
C ALA A 10 -15.11 -3.21 4.78
N ALA A 11 -14.76 -3.32 3.49
CA ALA A 11 -13.87 -4.36 2.99
C ALA A 11 -12.47 -4.28 3.62
N ARG A 12 -11.91 -3.07 3.75
CA ARG A 12 -10.67 -2.80 4.48
C ARG A 12 -10.75 -3.29 5.92
N LYS A 13 -11.85 -2.99 6.62
CA LYS A 13 -12.04 -3.43 8.01
C LYS A 13 -12.10 -4.95 8.12
N ALA A 14 -12.74 -5.62 7.17
CA ALA A 14 -12.78 -7.09 7.11
C ALA A 14 -11.38 -7.68 6.92
N VAL A 15 -10.60 -7.15 5.98
CA VAL A 15 -9.21 -7.60 5.77
C VAL A 15 -8.34 -7.38 7.00
N ALA A 16 -8.48 -6.23 7.68
CA ALA A 16 -7.74 -5.94 8.91
C ALA A 16 -8.02 -6.94 10.05
N THR A 17 -9.17 -7.63 10.05
CA THR A 17 -9.49 -8.65 11.06
C THR A 17 -8.89 -10.03 10.76
N LEU A 18 -8.25 -10.22 9.61
CA LEU A 18 -7.68 -11.51 9.17
C LEU A 18 -6.19 -11.66 9.51
N ASP A 19 -5.61 -10.78 10.34
CA ASP A 19 -4.15 -10.71 10.58
C ASP A 19 -3.56 -12.04 11.11
N ASP A 20 -4.32 -12.76 11.94
CA ASP A 20 -3.84 -13.98 12.59
C ASP A 20 -3.82 -15.23 11.67
N SER A 21 -4.46 -15.23 10.49
CA SER A 21 -4.67 -16.47 9.69
C SER A 21 -3.77 -16.64 8.46
N ILE A 22 -2.95 -15.65 8.10
CA ILE A 22 -2.18 -15.66 6.83
C ILE A 22 -1.06 -16.70 6.83
N ALA A 23 -0.48 -17.01 7.99
CA ALA A 23 0.60 -17.99 8.09
C ALA A 23 0.20 -19.40 7.61
N GLN A 24 -1.10 -19.68 7.51
CA GLN A 24 -1.65 -20.96 7.07
C GLN A 24 -2.54 -20.85 5.82
N ASP A 25 -2.94 -19.63 5.44
CA ASP A 25 -3.95 -19.41 4.40
C ASP A 25 -3.60 -18.26 3.44
N TRP A 26 -3.08 -18.62 2.27
CA TRP A 26 -2.79 -17.68 1.18
C TRP A 26 -4.05 -17.05 0.55
N THR A 27 -5.26 -17.50 0.90
CA THR A 27 -6.49 -16.83 0.44
C THR A 27 -6.66 -15.44 1.06
N VAL A 28 -6.08 -15.20 2.24
CA VAL A 28 -6.06 -13.85 2.84
C VAL A 28 -5.11 -12.95 2.05
N PHE A 29 -3.99 -13.48 1.58
CA PHE A 29 -3.09 -12.76 0.70
C PHE A 29 -3.78 -12.34 -0.60
N THR A 30 -4.50 -13.26 -1.26
CA THR A 30 -5.27 -12.92 -2.47
C THR A 30 -6.35 -11.88 -2.16
N SER A 31 -7.04 -12.01 -1.03
CA SER A 31 -8.04 -11.01 -0.58
C SER A 31 -7.42 -9.62 -0.36
N CYS A 32 -6.19 -9.54 0.13
CA CYS A 32 -5.44 -8.28 0.24
C CYS A 32 -5.16 -7.69 -1.13
N LEU A 33 -4.70 -8.51 -2.10
CA LEU A 33 -4.46 -8.05 -3.47
C LEU A 33 -5.75 -7.57 -4.14
N ASP A 34 -6.85 -8.28 -3.97
CA ASP A 34 -8.16 -7.92 -4.50
C ASP A 34 -8.67 -6.60 -3.91
N LEU A 35 -8.47 -6.38 -2.60
CA LEU A 35 -8.79 -5.11 -1.94
C LEU A 35 -7.99 -3.95 -2.56
N ILE A 36 -6.68 -4.12 -2.71
CA ILE A 36 -5.79 -3.08 -3.26
C ILE A 36 -6.16 -2.80 -4.73
N ASN A 37 -6.36 -3.84 -5.52
CA ASN A 37 -6.77 -3.72 -6.91
C ASN A 37 -8.11 -2.99 -7.04
N THR A 38 -9.11 -3.39 -6.24
CA THR A 38 -10.44 -2.75 -6.26
C THR A 38 -10.38 -1.29 -5.84
N ALA A 39 -9.57 -0.96 -4.82
CA ALA A 39 -9.33 0.43 -4.43
C ALA A 39 -8.66 1.24 -5.55
N GLY A 40 -7.76 0.61 -6.32
CA GLY A 40 -7.16 1.19 -7.52
C GLY A 40 -8.17 1.47 -8.63
N VAL A 41 -9.06 0.52 -8.92
CA VAL A 41 -10.12 0.68 -9.93
C VAL A 41 -11.03 1.85 -9.56
N VAL A 42 -11.43 1.96 -8.29
CA VAL A 42 -12.27 3.07 -7.82
C VAL A 42 -11.53 4.41 -7.95
N LEU A 43 -10.24 4.45 -7.62
CA LEU A 43 -9.44 5.67 -7.77
C LEU A 43 -9.33 6.10 -9.24
N GLN A 44 -8.99 5.17 -10.14
CA GLN A 44 -8.90 5.44 -11.57
C GLN A 44 -10.23 5.95 -12.13
N ALA A 45 -11.35 5.32 -11.77
CA ALA A 45 -12.67 5.76 -12.21
C ALA A 45 -13.00 7.19 -11.75
N VAL A 46 -12.57 7.59 -10.55
CA VAL A 46 -12.75 8.97 -10.06
C VAL A 46 -11.86 9.94 -10.82
N GLU A 47 -10.61 9.58 -11.11
CA GLU A 47 -9.66 10.37 -11.91
C GLU A 47 -10.18 10.57 -13.34
N GLU A 48 -10.61 9.49 -14.00
CA GLU A 48 -11.19 9.54 -15.34
C GLU A 48 -12.46 10.39 -15.40
N CYS A 49 -13.32 10.32 -14.37
CA CYS A 49 -14.50 11.17 -14.29
C CYS A 49 -14.13 12.65 -14.18
N ASP A 50 -13.15 12.99 -13.36
CA ASP A 50 -12.70 14.37 -13.18
C ASP A 50 -12.15 14.93 -14.50
N GLU A 51 -11.26 14.18 -15.17
CA GLU A 51 -10.73 14.55 -16.48
C GLU A 51 -11.82 14.69 -17.56
N CYS A 52 -12.83 13.80 -17.56
CA CYS A 52 -13.94 13.89 -18.51
C CYS A 52 -14.78 15.15 -18.27
N LEU A 53 -15.00 15.52 -17.01
CA LEU A 53 -15.71 16.75 -16.66
C LEU A 53 -14.89 17.98 -17.06
N GLU A 54 -13.59 18.01 -16.77
CA GLU A 54 -12.70 19.09 -17.20
C GLU A 54 -12.70 19.26 -18.73
N ARG A 55 -12.61 18.16 -19.49
CA ARG A 55 -12.71 18.17 -20.95
C ARG A 55 -14.06 18.68 -21.43
N ALA A 56 -15.16 18.23 -20.82
CA ALA A 56 -16.51 18.67 -21.17
C ALA A 56 -16.70 20.17 -20.91
N PHE A 57 -16.21 20.69 -19.78
CA PHE A 57 -16.27 22.13 -19.48
C PHE A 57 -15.40 22.97 -20.41
N SER A 58 -14.23 22.46 -20.79
CA SER A 58 -13.33 23.15 -21.72
C SER A 58 -13.87 23.17 -23.16
N ALA A 59 -14.53 22.08 -23.59
CA ALA A 59 -15.13 21.96 -24.92
C ALA A 59 -16.48 22.68 -25.04
N ALA A 60 -17.19 22.85 -23.92
CA ALA A 60 -18.33 23.72 -23.86
C ALA A 60 -17.83 25.16 -24.00
N GLU A 61 -17.71 25.66 -25.23
CA GLU A 61 -17.58 27.08 -25.54
C GLU A 61 -18.86 27.82 -25.08
N ILE A 62 -19.09 27.89 -23.76
CA ILE A 62 -20.32 28.42 -23.19
C ILE A 62 -20.34 29.91 -23.50
N CYS A 63 -21.24 30.29 -24.41
CA CYS A 63 -21.49 31.69 -24.68
C CYS A 63 -22.30 32.26 -23.51
N TRP A 64 -21.60 32.96 -22.62
CA TRP A 64 -22.18 33.66 -21.48
C TRP A 64 -22.87 34.98 -21.87
N SER A 65 -22.78 35.38 -23.14
CA SER A 65 -23.45 36.54 -23.72
C SER A 65 -24.53 36.09 -24.72
N LEU A 66 -25.59 36.88 -24.87
CA LEU A 66 -26.62 36.64 -25.88
C LEU A 66 -26.02 36.91 -27.27
N GLN A 67 -25.82 35.85 -28.05
CA GLN A 67 -25.42 35.95 -29.45
C GLN A 67 -26.59 35.53 -30.35
N PRO A 68 -26.94 36.30 -31.39
CA PRO A 68 -27.98 35.90 -32.33
C PRO A 68 -27.59 34.59 -33.03
N PHE A 69 -28.55 33.68 -33.15
CA PHE A 69 -28.40 32.35 -33.79
C PHE A 69 -27.44 31.37 -33.10
N LYS A 70 -27.04 31.62 -31.84
CA LYS A 70 -26.31 30.66 -31.01
C LYS A 70 -27.03 30.38 -29.69
N LEU A 71 -27.11 29.09 -29.32
CA LEU A 71 -27.64 28.69 -28.01
C LEU A 71 -26.67 29.21 -26.93
N SER A 72 -27.15 30.12 -26.10
CA SER A 72 -26.35 30.81 -25.08
C SER A 72 -26.89 30.46 -23.68
N ALA A 73 -26.05 30.46 -22.65
CA ALA A 73 -26.48 30.16 -21.28
C ALA A 73 -27.69 31.01 -20.80
N PRO A 74 -27.80 32.31 -21.13
CA PRO A 74 -28.98 33.12 -20.83
C PRO A 74 -30.29 32.69 -21.50
N ALA A 75 -30.24 31.82 -22.52
CA ALA A 75 -31.43 31.28 -23.19
C ALA A 75 -31.92 29.97 -22.55
N LEU A 76 -31.07 29.30 -21.75
CA LEU A 76 -31.36 28.03 -21.08
C LEU A 76 -31.62 28.19 -19.57
N LEU A 77 -31.06 29.24 -18.97
CA LEU A 77 -31.13 29.53 -17.53
C LEU A 77 -31.76 30.90 -17.28
N PRO A 78 -32.43 31.09 -16.13
CA PRO A 78 -32.83 32.41 -15.67
C PRO A 78 -31.63 33.36 -15.57
N LEU A 79 -31.76 34.61 -16.01
CA LEU A 79 -30.67 35.61 -16.04
C LEU A 79 -29.95 35.79 -14.69
N ALA A 80 -30.66 35.61 -13.56
CA ALA A 80 -30.10 35.68 -12.22
C ALA A 80 -29.16 34.49 -11.89
N GLU A 81 -29.42 33.32 -12.49
CA GLU A 81 -28.65 32.10 -12.26
C GLU A 81 -27.42 32.02 -13.18
N VAL A 82 -27.46 32.65 -14.35
CA VAL A 82 -26.33 32.67 -15.31
C VAL A 82 -25.05 33.20 -14.66
N ALA A 83 -25.15 34.30 -13.90
CA ALA A 83 -23.99 34.89 -13.23
C ALA A 83 -23.43 33.97 -12.13
N THR A 84 -24.32 33.35 -11.35
CA THR A 84 -23.96 32.40 -10.29
C THR A 84 -23.29 31.15 -10.86
N THR A 85 -23.87 30.56 -11.91
CA THR A 85 -23.31 29.38 -12.58
C THR A 85 -21.97 29.69 -13.23
N LYS A 86 -21.81 30.87 -13.84
CA LYS A 86 -20.53 31.31 -14.40
C LYS A 86 -19.44 31.42 -13.33
N ASN A 87 -19.75 32.08 -12.21
CA ASN A 87 -18.81 32.26 -11.11
C ASN A 87 -18.44 30.92 -10.47
N TYR A 88 -19.43 30.02 -10.29
CA TYR A 88 -19.20 28.67 -9.77
C TYR A 88 -18.28 27.85 -10.69
N LEU A 89 -18.47 27.91 -12.00
CA LEU A 89 -17.62 27.22 -12.97
C LEU A 89 -16.21 27.80 -13.03
N GLN A 90 -16.05 29.13 -12.97
CA GLN A 90 -14.73 29.75 -12.87
C GLN A 90 -14.02 29.34 -11.59
N GLN A 91 -14.72 29.31 -10.46
CA GLN A 91 -14.16 28.85 -9.19
C GLN A 91 -13.72 27.38 -9.25
N ILE A 92 -14.50 26.51 -9.91
CA ILE A 92 -14.14 25.10 -10.11
C ILE A 92 -12.87 24.96 -10.94
N ILE A 93 -12.80 25.66 -12.09
CA ILE A 93 -11.64 25.64 -12.97
C ILE A 93 -10.39 26.16 -12.25
N GLU A 94 -10.53 27.23 -11.46
CA GLU A 94 -9.43 27.80 -10.67
C GLU A 94 -8.99 26.91 -9.50
N SER A 95 -9.90 26.10 -8.94
CA SER A 95 -9.62 25.20 -7.81
C SER A 95 -8.92 23.88 -8.17
N GLY A 96 -8.63 23.63 -9.44
CA GLY A 96 -7.81 22.50 -9.90
C GLY A 96 -8.56 21.17 -10.01
N GLY A 97 -9.84 21.21 -10.40
CA GLY A 97 -10.63 20.03 -10.74
C GLY A 97 -12.09 20.16 -10.31
N VAL A 98 -12.99 19.46 -11.00
CA VAL A 98 -14.44 19.49 -10.74
C VAL A 98 -14.77 18.65 -9.50
N LEU A 99 -13.99 17.61 -9.27
CA LEU A 99 -14.17 16.61 -8.22
C LEU A 99 -13.01 16.61 -7.22
N SER A 100 -12.31 17.72 -7.03
CA SER A 100 -11.11 17.82 -6.16
C SER A 100 -11.31 17.24 -4.74
N ASP A 101 -12.39 17.61 -4.04
CA ASP A 101 -12.76 17.07 -2.71
C ASP A 101 -13.05 15.56 -2.72
N SER A 102 -13.57 15.09 -3.85
CA SER A 102 -13.94 13.71 -4.06
C SER A 102 -12.72 12.85 -4.37
N LEU A 103 -11.81 13.38 -5.17
CA LEU A 103 -10.54 12.78 -5.55
C LEU A 103 -9.59 12.66 -4.36
N THR A 104 -9.51 13.69 -3.52
CA THR A 104 -8.72 13.65 -2.27
C THR A 104 -9.20 12.54 -1.34
N LYS A 105 -10.52 12.44 -1.10
CA LYS A 105 -11.11 11.35 -0.31
C LYS A 105 -10.84 9.97 -0.92
N ALA A 106 -10.97 9.83 -2.24
CA ALA A 106 -10.68 8.57 -2.93
C ALA A 106 -9.21 8.16 -2.77
N ARG A 107 -8.27 9.11 -2.88
CA ARG A 107 -6.83 8.88 -2.67
C ARG A 107 -6.53 8.46 -1.23
N GLU A 108 -7.11 9.16 -0.25
CA GLU A 108 -6.94 8.82 1.17
C GLU A 108 -7.43 7.41 1.48
N GLU A 109 -8.63 7.05 1.03
CA GLU A 109 -9.18 5.71 1.23
C GLU A 109 -8.37 4.64 0.51
N CYS A 110 -7.93 4.90 -0.72
CA CYS A 110 -7.06 4.00 -1.47
C CYS A 110 -5.74 3.76 -0.73
N ARG A 111 -5.08 4.84 -0.26
CA ARG A 111 -3.86 4.78 0.55
C ARG A 111 -4.05 3.94 1.81
N SER A 112 -5.17 4.10 2.50
CA SER A 112 -5.48 3.32 3.70
C SER A 112 -5.73 1.85 3.39
N CYS A 113 -6.40 1.51 2.27
CA CYS A 113 -6.57 0.12 1.82
C CYS A 113 -5.22 -0.53 1.51
N VAL A 114 -4.32 0.17 0.80
CA VAL A 114 -2.96 -0.32 0.51
C VAL A 114 -2.17 -0.55 1.80
N THR A 115 -2.24 0.39 2.74
CA THR A 115 -1.54 0.29 4.02
C THR A 115 -2.00 -0.92 4.82
N VAL A 116 -3.32 -1.13 4.93
CA VAL A 116 -3.89 -2.29 5.63
C VAL A 116 -3.54 -3.59 4.91
N GLY A 117 -3.62 -3.64 3.58
CA GLY A 117 -3.23 -4.82 2.82
C GLY A 117 -1.77 -5.19 3.05
N LEU A 118 -0.84 -4.23 2.99
CA LEU A 118 0.58 -4.47 3.27
C LEU A 118 0.87 -4.89 4.71
N GLN A 119 0.17 -4.28 5.69
CA GLN A 119 0.28 -4.66 7.10
C GLN A 119 -0.20 -6.10 7.30
N THR A 120 -1.33 -6.45 6.71
CA THR A 120 -1.92 -7.78 6.76
C THR A 120 -0.95 -8.78 6.15
N ILE A 121 -0.46 -8.55 4.91
CA ILE A 121 0.56 -9.40 4.27
C ILE A 121 1.81 -9.59 5.17
N SER A 122 2.22 -8.58 5.92
CA SER A 122 3.40 -8.66 6.80
C SER A 122 3.11 -9.26 8.19
N ALA A 123 1.85 -9.55 8.54
CA ALA A 123 1.44 -10.01 9.87
C ALA A 123 2.09 -11.35 10.30
N PRO A 124 2.25 -12.38 9.44
CA PRO A 124 2.92 -13.62 9.82
C PRO A 124 4.33 -13.39 10.37
N LEU A 125 5.09 -12.47 9.76
CA LEU A 125 6.43 -12.10 10.19
C LEU A 125 6.41 -11.49 11.59
N GLN A 126 5.38 -10.71 11.91
CA GLN A 126 5.20 -10.10 13.21
C GLN A 126 4.93 -11.13 14.30
N THR A 127 4.12 -12.13 13.98
CA THR A 127 3.78 -13.24 14.88
C THR A 127 5.03 -14.02 15.28
N HIS A 128 5.93 -14.31 14.34
CA HIS A 128 7.21 -14.99 14.62
C HIS A 128 8.19 -14.12 15.43
N LEU A 129 8.17 -12.79 15.24
CA LEU A 129 9.08 -11.87 15.93
C LEU A 129 8.59 -11.44 17.33
N LYS A 130 7.28 -11.48 17.58
CA LYS A 130 6.69 -11.06 18.87
C LYS A 130 7.31 -11.74 20.11
N PRO A 131 7.59 -13.06 20.13
CA PRO A 131 8.20 -13.71 21.30
C PRO A 131 9.70 -13.46 21.41
N VAL A 132 10.37 -12.96 20.35
CA VAL A 132 11.84 -12.85 20.28
C VAL A 132 12.41 -12.12 21.50
N PRO A 133 11.97 -10.90 21.88
CA PRO A 133 12.59 -10.17 23.01
C PRO A 133 12.59 -10.94 24.34
N SER A 134 11.66 -11.88 24.53
CA SER A 134 11.48 -12.63 25.78
C SER A 134 11.95 -14.08 25.70
N LEU A 135 12.65 -14.49 24.64
CA LEU A 135 13.11 -15.88 24.55
C LEU A 135 14.14 -16.17 25.66
N PRO A 136 14.02 -17.33 26.34
CA PRO A 136 14.93 -17.70 27.42
C PRO A 136 16.38 -17.88 26.92
N LEU A 137 16.56 -18.12 25.62
CA LEU A 137 17.88 -18.30 25.01
C LEU A 137 18.78 -17.08 25.12
N TRP A 138 18.22 -15.87 25.27
CA TRP A 138 19.02 -14.65 25.42
C TRP A 138 19.66 -14.50 26.81
N THR A 139 19.03 -15.08 27.82
CA THR A 139 19.36 -14.87 29.25
C THR A 139 19.81 -16.13 29.98
N SER A 140 19.59 -17.30 29.40
CA SER A 140 19.94 -18.58 30.02
C SER A 140 21.45 -18.74 30.13
N LYS A 141 21.94 -19.04 31.33
CA LYS A 141 23.37 -19.33 31.54
C LYS A 141 23.65 -20.77 31.15
N LEU A 142 23.70 -21.06 29.85
CA LEU A 142 24.19 -22.35 29.38
C LEU A 142 25.70 -22.48 29.68
N PRO A 143 26.20 -23.69 29.98
CA PRO A 143 27.63 -23.94 30.09
C PRO A 143 28.33 -23.51 28.80
N HIS A 144 29.43 -22.75 28.94
CA HIS A 144 30.21 -22.14 27.85
C HIS A 144 30.77 -23.11 26.78
N THR A 145 30.52 -24.42 26.90
CA THR A 145 31.14 -25.47 26.10
C THR A 145 30.29 -25.96 24.93
N LEU A 146 29.02 -25.56 24.84
CA LEU A 146 28.14 -25.89 23.72
C LEU A 146 27.65 -24.61 23.06
N SER A 147 28.46 -24.04 22.16
CA SER A 147 27.98 -22.99 21.26
C SER A 147 26.86 -23.59 20.40
N SER A 148 25.61 -23.25 20.66
CA SER A 148 24.44 -23.76 19.93
C SER A 148 24.19 -23.05 18.59
N ALA A 149 25.07 -22.10 18.21
CA ALA A 149 24.93 -21.22 17.04
C ALA A 149 25.27 -21.88 15.69
N PHE A 150 25.04 -23.19 15.53
CA PHE A 150 25.34 -23.90 14.27
C PHE A 150 24.22 -23.79 13.23
N SER A 151 23.04 -23.33 13.63
CA SER A 151 21.87 -23.21 12.76
C SER A 151 21.01 -22.01 13.19
N PRO A 152 20.31 -21.37 12.24
CA PRO A 152 19.27 -20.40 12.56
C PRO A 152 18.18 -21.01 13.44
N GLN A 153 17.61 -20.21 14.34
CA GLN A 153 16.51 -20.58 15.23
C GLN A 153 15.18 -20.73 14.47
N GLU A 154 14.23 -21.47 15.06
CA GLU A 154 12.94 -21.75 14.44
C GLU A 154 12.17 -20.48 14.03
N TYR A 155 12.19 -19.43 14.86
CA TYR A 155 11.46 -18.20 14.54
C TYR A 155 11.95 -17.56 13.23
N VAL A 156 13.26 -17.58 12.97
CA VAL A 156 13.84 -16.95 11.78
C VAL A 156 13.73 -17.88 10.56
N THR A 157 13.80 -19.20 10.74
CA THR A 157 13.59 -20.15 9.63
C THR A 157 12.14 -20.16 9.14
N GLN A 158 11.16 -20.01 10.03
CA GLN A 158 9.75 -19.87 9.64
C GLN A 158 9.50 -18.56 8.87
N MET A 159 10.11 -17.44 9.31
CA MET A 159 10.09 -16.20 8.53
C MET A 159 10.72 -16.39 7.15
N GLY A 160 11.88 -17.07 7.10
CA GLY A 160 12.57 -17.36 5.86
C GLY A 160 11.73 -18.18 4.89
N GLN A 161 11.03 -19.21 5.40
CA GLN A 161 10.11 -20.02 4.60
C GLN A 161 8.97 -19.18 4.00
N TYR A 162 8.39 -18.26 4.77
CA TYR A 162 7.37 -17.34 4.27
C TYR A 162 7.93 -16.42 3.16
N LEU A 163 9.10 -15.81 3.39
CA LEU A 163 9.73 -14.90 2.43
C LEU A 163 10.14 -15.58 1.13
N LEU A 164 10.59 -16.84 1.19
CA LEU A 164 10.97 -17.63 0.02
C LEU A 164 9.76 -18.09 -0.81
N THR A 165 8.59 -18.21 -0.20
CA THR A 165 7.35 -18.62 -0.88
C THR A 165 6.56 -17.45 -1.43
N LEU A 166 6.69 -16.26 -0.83
CA LEU A 166 6.01 -15.03 -1.26
C LEU A 166 6.15 -14.72 -2.77
N PRO A 167 7.33 -14.82 -3.42
CA PRO A 167 7.47 -14.57 -4.85
C PRO A 167 6.56 -15.44 -5.72
N GLN A 168 6.37 -16.72 -5.35
CA GLN A 168 5.52 -17.68 -6.08
C GLN A 168 4.06 -17.22 -6.10
N HIS A 169 3.60 -16.58 -5.02
CA HIS A 169 2.25 -16.02 -4.93
C HIS A 169 2.09 -14.68 -5.66
N LEU A 170 3.20 -14.05 -6.03
CA LEU A 170 3.22 -12.81 -6.81
C LEU A 170 3.42 -13.04 -8.31
N GLU A 171 3.82 -14.24 -8.74
CA GLU A 171 3.94 -14.62 -10.15
C GLU A 171 2.72 -14.27 -11.01
N PRO A 172 1.46 -14.44 -10.55
CA PRO A 172 0.29 -14.05 -11.35
C PRO A 172 0.28 -12.57 -11.73
N LEU A 173 0.84 -11.69 -10.89
CA LEU A 173 0.94 -10.25 -11.16
C LEU A 173 1.98 -9.92 -12.23
N LEU A 174 2.98 -10.79 -12.44
CA LEU A 174 3.96 -10.65 -13.51
C LEU A 174 3.36 -11.03 -14.87
N VAL A 175 2.50 -12.05 -14.89
CA VAL A 175 1.85 -12.55 -16.11
C VAL A 175 0.69 -11.65 -16.55
N SER A 176 -0.09 -11.15 -15.58
CA SER A 176 -1.27 -10.30 -15.81
C SER A 176 -1.17 -9.02 -14.99
N PRO A 177 -0.36 -8.05 -15.44
CA PRO A 177 -0.18 -6.79 -14.72
C PRO A 177 -1.49 -6.00 -14.69
N SER A 178 -1.89 -5.55 -13.50
CA SER A 178 -3.05 -4.69 -13.33
C SER A 178 -2.63 -3.22 -13.21
N PRO A 179 -3.07 -2.34 -14.13
CA PRO A 179 -2.79 -0.90 -14.03
C PRO A 179 -3.44 -0.29 -12.78
N ALA A 180 -4.62 -0.79 -12.40
CA ALA A 180 -5.32 -0.37 -11.19
C ALA A 180 -4.51 -0.69 -9.92
N LEU A 181 -3.92 -1.89 -9.86
CA LEU A 181 -3.07 -2.30 -8.74
C LEU A 181 -1.82 -1.41 -8.65
N ASN A 182 -1.14 -1.17 -9.77
CA ASN A 182 0.02 -0.27 -9.81
C ASN A 182 -0.34 1.14 -9.35
N ARG A 183 -1.45 1.69 -9.86
CA ARG A 183 -1.97 3.01 -9.47
C ARG A 183 -2.29 3.10 -7.98
N ALA A 184 -2.86 2.05 -7.39
CA ALA A 184 -3.13 1.99 -5.96
C ALA A 184 -1.83 1.98 -5.14
N LEU A 185 -0.86 1.15 -5.52
CA LEU A 185 0.43 1.04 -4.83
C LEU A 185 1.22 2.34 -4.83
N GLN A 186 1.10 3.16 -5.87
CA GLN A 186 1.68 4.51 -5.93
C GLN A 186 1.20 5.44 -4.80
N GLN A 187 0.02 5.21 -4.21
CA GLN A 187 -0.48 6.04 -3.10
C GLN A 187 0.37 5.93 -1.82
N VAL A 188 1.17 4.86 -1.72
CA VAL A 188 2.08 4.63 -0.59
C VAL A 188 3.53 4.60 -1.08
N ALA A 189 3.80 4.82 -2.37
CA ALA A 189 5.17 4.97 -2.83
C ALA A 189 5.78 6.21 -2.15
N PRO A 190 7.00 6.12 -1.58
CA PRO A 190 7.63 7.29 -0.99
C PRO A 190 7.80 8.35 -2.08
N ASP A 191 7.25 9.54 -1.86
CA ASP A 191 7.49 10.73 -2.68
C ASP A 191 9.00 10.87 -2.88
N HIS A 192 9.47 10.63 -4.11
CA HIS A 192 10.85 10.82 -4.57
C HIS A 192 11.91 10.77 -3.44
N SER A 193 12.12 9.60 -2.86
CA SER A 193 13.14 9.43 -1.83
C SER A 193 14.51 9.74 -2.41
N LYS A 194 15.17 10.76 -1.87
CA LYS A 194 16.60 11.06 -2.02
C LYS A 194 17.54 9.94 -1.51
N HIS A 195 17.02 8.74 -1.30
CA HIS A 195 17.78 7.56 -0.92
C HIS A 195 17.86 6.64 -2.14
N ALA A 196 19.06 6.53 -2.70
CA ALA A 196 19.41 5.60 -3.76
C ALA A 196 19.03 4.16 -3.33
N GLY A 197 17.90 3.65 -3.82
CA GLY A 197 17.44 2.29 -3.54
C GLY A 197 15.92 2.10 -3.51
N GLN A 198 15.14 3.15 -3.26
CA GLN A 198 13.67 3.07 -3.26
C GLN A 198 13.14 3.42 -4.65
N ARG A 199 12.82 2.38 -5.44
CA ARG A 199 12.21 2.53 -6.76
C ARG A 199 10.71 2.83 -6.60
N ALA A 200 10.25 3.95 -7.15
CA ALA A 200 8.83 4.24 -7.25
C ALA A 200 8.17 3.26 -8.24
N VAL A 201 6.89 2.93 -8.04
CA VAL A 201 6.11 2.17 -9.01
C VAL A 201 5.85 3.06 -10.22
N SER A 202 6.77 3.05 -11.19
CA SER A 202 6.56 3.65 -12.50
C SER A 202 5.74 2.70 -13.36
N GLU A 203 4.84 3.23 -14.20
CA GLU A 203 4.06 2.44 -15.17
C GLU A 203 4.94 1.59 -16.12
N SER A 204 6.23 1.90 -16.22
CA SER A 204 7.14 1.29 -17.20
C SER A 204 8.33 0.49 -16.64
N GLU A 205 8.60 0.47 -15.33
CA GLU A 205 9.90 -0.09 -14.84
C GLU A 205 9.84 -0.94 -13.56
N VAL A 206 8.76 -0.93 -12.77
CA VAL A 206 8.66 -1.75 -11.54
C VAL A 206 7.30 -2.45 -11.50
N SER A 207 7.28 -3.77 -11.58
CA SER A 207 6.05 -4.54 -11.46
C SER A 207 5.47 -4.38 -10.04
N ALA A 208 4.14 -4.41 -9.90
CA ALA A 208 3.47 -4.50 -8.60
C ALA A 208 4.09 -5.60 -7.71
N ALA A 209 4.49 -6.72 -8.32
CA ALA A 209 5.19 -7.81 -7.65
C ALA A 209 6.51 -7.33 -7.01
N ASP A 210 7.39 -6.70 -7.77
CA ASP A 210 8.68 -6.21 -7.29
C ASP A 210 8.51 -5.17 -6.17
N PHE A 211 7.52 -4.29 -6.31
CA PHE A 211 7.21 -3.29 -5.28
C PHE A 211 6.74 -3.95 -3.98
N LEU A 212 5.82 -4.93 -4.07
CA LEU A 212 5.32 -5.67 -2.91
C LEU A 212 6.44 -6.44 -2.21
N ILE A 213 7.31 -7.14 -2.97
CA ILE A 213 8.49 -7.82 -2.43
C ILE A 213 9.39 -6.82 -1.70
N GLY A 214 9.74 -5.71 -2.35
CA GLY A 214 10.59 -4.68 -1.75
C GLY A 214 9.99 -4.09 -0.48
N ARG A 215 8.66 -3.89 -0.43
CA ARG A 215 7.96 -3.40 0.76
C ARG A 215 7.96 -4.42 1.89
N VAL A 216 7.67 -5.69 1.61
CA VAL A 216 7.70 -6.74 2.62
C VAL A 216 9.12 -6.95 3.14
N ALA A 217 10.13 -6.94 2.27
CA ALA A 217 11.55 -7.02 2.66
C ALA A 217 11.95 -5.86 3.58
N GLN A 218 11.64 -4.61 3.20
CA GLN A 218 11.91 -3.44 4.04
C GLN A 218 11.22 -3.56 5.41
N LYS A 219 9.95 -3.98 5.41
CA LYS A 219 9.16 -4.13 6.63
C LYS A 219 9.72 -5.24 7.52
N THR A 220 10.19 -6.34 6.93
CA THR A 220 10.88 -7.44 7.61
C THR A 220 12.13 -6.92 8.32
N CYS A 221 13.02 -6.21 7.61
CA CYS A 221 14.23 -5.64 8.20
C CYS A 221 13.90 -4.72 9.38
N GLN A 222 12.91 -3.84 9.22
CA GLN A 222 12.47 -2.94 10.28
C GLN A 222 11.98 -3.72 11.51
N MET A 223 11.06 -4.66 11.32
CA MET A 223 10.48 -5.44 12.40
C MET A 223 11.51 -6.32 13.12
N PHE A 224 12.44 -6.91 12.36
CA PHE A 224 13.51 -7.72 12.91
C PHE A 224 14.45 -6.85 13.76
N ALA A 225 14.88 -5.70 13.23
CA ALA A 225 15.71 -4.75 13.99
C ALA A 225 14.99 -4.27 15.28
N ASP A 226 13.71 -3.91 15.18
CA ASP A 226 12.90 -3.50 16.34
C ASP A 226 12.74 -4.62 17.38
N ALA A 227 12.67 -5.88 16.95
CA ALA A 227 12.59 -7.03 17.87
C ALA A 227 13.93 -7.27 18.57
N VAL A 228 15.03 -7.23 17.82
CA VAL A 228 16.38 -7.42 18.38
C VAL A 228 16.74 -6.32 19.37
N LEU A 229 16.46 -5.05 19.04
CA LEU A 229 16.73 -3.92 19.93
C LEU A 229 15.92 -3.95 21.24
N ARG A 230 14.84 -4.74 21.30
CA ARG A 230 14.03 -4.92 22.50
C ARG A 230 14.51 -6.06 23.40
N ILE A 231 15.52 -6.83 22.99
CA ILE A 231 16.10 -7.87 23.85
C ILE A 231 16.78 -7.20 25.05
N PRO A 232 16.35 -7.46 26.30
CA PRO A 232 16.79 -6.70 27.47
C PRO A 232 18.22 -7.06 27.93
N MET A 233 18.65 -8.29 27.68
CA MET A 233 19.96 -8.80 28.09
C MET A 233 20.39 -9.90 27.13
N LEU A 234 21.67 -9.91 26.76
CA LEU A 234 22.26 -10.89 25.85
C LEU A 234 23.47 -11.55 26.53
N GLU A 235 23.40 -12.85 26.76
CA GLU A 235 24.51 -13.66 27.29
C GLU A 235 25.53 -14.02 26.17
N GLN A 236 26.77 -14.37 26.53
CA GLN A 236 27.87 -14.55 25.57
C GLN A 236 27.54 -15.53 24.41
N HIS A 237 26.93 -16.68 24.72
CA HIS A 237 26.54 -17.69 23.73
C HIS A 237 25.42 -17.23 22.79
N ALA A 238 24.54 -16.33 23.28
CA ALA A 238 23.44 -15.77 22.51
C ALA A 238 23.89 -14.76 21.45
N HIS A 239 25.07 -14.14 21.60
CA HIS A 239 25.65 -13.29 20.55
C HIS A 239 25.87 -14.06 19.26
N SER A 240 26.52 -15.23 19.35
CA SER A 240 26.79 -16.06 18.18
C SER A 240 25.50 -16.52 17.51
N GLN A 241 24.48 -16.88 18.31
CA GLN A 241 23.18 -17.27 17.76
C GLN A 241 22.49 -16.12 17.02
N LEU A 242 22.47 -14.94 17.63
CA LEU A 242 21.85 -13.76 17.00
C LEU A 242 22.56 -13.38 15.69
N ILE A 243 23.89 -13.51 15.63
CA ILE A 243 24.66 -13.33 14.39
C ILE A 243 24.21 -14.33 13.32
N THR A 244 24.12 -15.62 13.66
CA THR A 244 23.64 -16.66 12.74
C THR A 244 22.21 -16.36 12.23
N ASP A 245 21.33 -15.90 13.11
CA ASP A 245 19.95 -15.55 12.75
C ASP A 245 19.89 -14.32 11.82
N ILE A 246 20.75 -13.31 12.06
CA ILE A 246 20.90 -12.12 11.21
C ILE A 246 21.46 -12.51 9.84
N GLU A 247 22.51 -13.31 9.79
CA GLU A 247 23.12 -13.76 8.53
C GLU A 247 22.11 -14.53 7.68
N TYR A 248 21.31 -15.41 8.31
CA TYR A 248 20.28 -16.17 7.62
C TYR A 248 19.23 -15.25 6.97
N ILE A 249 18.67 -14.28 7.71
CA ILE A 249 17.65 -13.38 7.14
C ILE A 249 18.25 -12.46 6.06
N CYS A 250 19.48 -12.00 6.24
CA CYS A 250 20.19 -11.23 5.22
C CYS A 250 20.40 -12.02 3.93
N ASN A 251 20.75 -13.30 4.02
CA ASN A 251 20.93 -14.15 2.84
C ASN A 251 19.63 -14.38 2.06
N ILE A 252 18.47 -14.31 2.72
CA ILE A 252 17.16 -14.44 2.06
C ILE A 252 16.75 -13.15 1.37
N LEU A 253 17.12 -12.00 1.93
CA LEU A 253 16.72 -10.68 1.45
C LEU A 253 17.73 -10.03 0.49
N ALA A 254 18.90 -10.64 0.30
CA ALA A 254 19.95 -10.20 -0.62
C ALA A 254 19.57 -10.44 -2.08
#